data_AF-A0A3D1J525-F1
#
_entry.id   AF-A0A3D1J525-F1
#
_cell.length_a   1.000
_cell.length_b   1.000
_cell.length_c   1.000
_cell.angle_alpha   90.00
_cell.angle_beta   90.00
_cell.angle_gamma   90.00
#
_symmetry.space_group_name_H-M   'P 1'
#
loop_
_entity.id
_entity.type
_entity.pdbx_description
1 polymer ?
#
loop_
_entity_poly.entity_id
_entity_poly.type
_entity_poly.pdbx_seq_one_letter_code
_entity_poly.pdbx_strand_id
1 'polypeptide(L)'
;RAIEDHFDKAYELESELEAAGKTALLEFVQNVIPKNIICIFIRQAAPLGLGHAVLCARPVVGDEPFAVLLADDFMDVEPGQKPVLAQMTDIYAREGASLLAVQDVPRAETKQYGIVSATPYLPDLERVNAIVEKPSSETAPSTLAVVGRYVLNSKIFDCLEGLGQGAGGEIQLTDGIAELMKLERVLAYRYAGQRYDCGSKLGYLKAGVAMG
;
A
#
# COMPACT_ATOMS: atom_id res chain seq x y z
N ARG A 1 -11.76 -11.83 -12.70
CA ARG A 1 -12.64 -10.68 -12.96
C ARG A 1 -13.45 -10.27 -11.74
N ALA A 2 -13.61 -11.14 -10.71
CA ALA A 2 -14.32 -10.81 -9.46
C ALA A 2 -14.04 -9.42 -8.84
N ILE A 3 -12.80 -8.92 -8.87
CA ILE A 3 -12.49 -7.56 -8.37
C ILE A 3 -13.04 -6.47 -9.31
N GLU A 4 -12.80 -6.61 -10.61
CA GLU A 4 -13.34 -5.70 -11.64
C GLU A 4 -14.88 -5.66 -11.55
N ASP A 5 -15.50 -6.84 -11.48
CA ASP A 5 -16.96 -7.00 -11.46
C ASP A 5 -17.59 -6.48 -10.16
N HIS A 6 -16.88 -6.53 -9.01
CA HIS A 6 -17.37 -6.00 -7.73
C HIS A 6 -17.54 -4.48 -7.75
N PHE A 7 -16.76 -3.81 -8.59
CA PHE A 7 -16.73 -2.36 -8.74
C PHE A 7 -17.49 -1.85 -9.96
N ASP A 8 -18.10 -2.76 -10.72
CA ASP A 8 -18.95 -2.46 -11.87
C ASP A 8 -20.43 -2.71 -11.53
N LYS A 9 -21.32 -2.32 -12.45
CA LYS A 9 -22.75 -2.49 -12.31
C LYS A 9 -23.16 -3.96 -12.37
N ALA A 10 -23.78 -4.47 -11.30
CA ALA A 10 -24.30 -5.83 -11.23
C ALA A 10 -25.77 -5.91 -11.68
N TYR A 11 -26.04 -5.74 -12.98
CA TYR A 11 -27.39 -5.57 -13.53
C TYR A 11 -28.41 -6.62 -13.07
N GLU A 12 -28.03 -7.90 -13.08
CA GLU A 12 -28.90 -9.01 -12.66
C GLU A 12 -29.26 -8.92 -11.17
N LEU A 13 -28.26 -8.71 -10.32
CA LEU A 13 -28.45 -8.54 -8.87
C LEU A 13 -29.31 -7.31 -8.55
N GLU A 14 -29.04 -6.18 -9.20
CA GLU A 14 -29.83 -4.96 -9.00
C GLU A 14 -31.30 -5.18 -9.38
N SER A 15 -31.56 -5.85 -10.52
CA SER A 15 -32.91 -6.14 -10.99
C SER A 15 -33.66 -7.07 -10.03
N GLU A 16 -32.98 -8.09 -9.49
CA GLU A 16 -33.57 -8.99 -8.48
C GLU A 16 -33.87 -8.29 -7.16
N LEU A 17 -32.97 -7.42 -6.69
CA LEU A 17 -33.17 -6.64 -5.47
C LEU A 17 -34.33 -5.65 -5.62
N GLU A 18 -34.44 -5.01 -6.78
CA GLU A 18 -35.55 -4.11 -7.13
C GLU A 18 -36.88 -4.88 -7.17
N ALA A 19 -36.94 -6.00 -7.89
CA ALA A 19 -38.13 -6.84 -7.98
C ALA A 19 -38.56 -7.41 -6.61
N ALA A 20 -37.60 -7.71 -5.73
CA ALA A 20 -37.85 -8.17 -4.36
C ALA A 20 -38.17 -7.02 -3.37
N GLY A 21 -38.16 -5.75 -3.82
CA GLY A 21 -38.42 -4.57 -2.98
C GLY A 21 -37.34 -4.31 -1.91
N LYS A 22 -36.13 -4.86 -2.07
CA LYS A 22 -35.02 -4.75 -1.11
C LYS A 22 -34.22 -3.45 -1.32
N THR A 23 -34.89 -2.31 -1.19
CA THR A 23 -34.36 -0.99 -1.53
C THR A 23 -33.05 -0.64 -0.82
N ALA A 24 -32.90 -0.97 0.47
CA ALA A 24 -31.68 -0.70 1.23
C ALA A 24 -30.45 -1.46 0.69
N LEU A 25 -30.62 -2.71 0.27
CA LEU A 25 -29.54 -3.51 -0.31
C LEU A 25 -29.21 -3.05 -1.74
N LEU A 26 -30.24 -2.67 -2.51
CA LEU A 26 -30.05 -2.10 -3.83
C LEU A 26 -29.23 -0.81 -3.76
N GLU A 27 -29.58 0.09 -2.83
CA GLU A 27 -28.84 1.33 -2.60
C GLU A 27 -27.40 1.06 -2.17
N PHE A 28 -27.17 0.05 -1.31
CA PHE A 28 -25.82 -0.36 -0.93
C PHE A 28 -24.98 -0.82 -2.13
N VAL A 29 -25.52 -1.71 -2.98
CA VAL A 29 -24.83 -2.22 -4.17
C VAL A 29 -24.55 -1.11 -5.18
N GLN A 30 -25.49 -0.19 -5.38
CA GLN A 30 -25.33 0.93 -6.32
C GLN A 30 -24.34 2.00 -5.85
N ASN A 31 -24.03 2.06 -4.55
CA ASN A 31 -23.14 3.06 -3.95
C ASN A 31 -21.83 2.47 -3.40
N VAL A 32 -21.43 1.28 -3.86
CA VAL A 32 -20.12 0.67 -3.48
C VAL A 32 -18.95 1.60 -3.82
N ILE A 33 -19.03 2.31 -4.96
CA ILE A 33 -18.05 3.34 -5.34
C ILE A 33 -18.76 4.70 -5.46
N PRO A 34 -18.22 5.76 -4.84
CA PRO A 34 -18.71 7.12 -5.05
C PRO A 34 -18.61 7.55 -6.53
N LYS A 35 -19.62 8.27 -7.02
CA LYS A 35 -19.74 8.64 -8.46
C LYS A 35 -18.56 9.40 -9.07
N ASN A 36 -17.70 10.01 -8.25
CA ASN A 36 -16.53 10.77 -8.67
C ASN A 36 -15.22 9.95 -8.66
N ILE A 37 -15.29 8.64 -8.42
CA ILE A 37 -14.14 7.73 -8.44
C ILE A 37 -14.20 6.90 -9.72
N ILE A 38 -13.04 6.77 -10.37
CA ILE A 38 -12.87 5.99 -11.61
C ILE A 38 -11.90 4.86 -11.31
N CYS A 39 -12.30 3.62 -11.62
CA CYS A 39 -11.45 2.45 -11.52
C CYS A 39 -10.81 2.14 -12.87
N ILE A 40 -9.49 1.99 -12.90
CA ILE A 40 -8.72 1.59 -14.09
C ILE A 40 -8.01 0.29 -13.78
N PHE A 41 -8.13 -0.68 -14.69
CA PHE A 41 -7.55 -2.01 -14.53
C PHE A 41 -6.47 -2.23 -15.58
N ILE A 42 -5.28 -2.61 -15.10
CA ILE A 42 -4.11 -2.86 -15.93
C ILE A 42 -3.64 -4.28 -15.68
N ARG A 43 -3.17 -4.95 -16.73
CA ARG A 43 -2.70 -6.33 -16.66
C ARG A 43 -1.22 -6.36 -16.32
N GLN A 44 -0.87 -7.02 -15.23
CA GLN A 44 0.49 -7.49 -15.01
C GLN A 44 0.68 -8.79 -15.79
N ALA A 45 1.47 -8.75 -16.87
CA ALA A 45 1.57 -9.88 -17.81
C ALA A 45 2.21 -11.15 -17.21
N ALA A 46 3.10 -10.97 -16.22
CA ALA A 46 3.74 -12.04 -15.47
C ALA A 46 3.96 -11.60 -14.01
N PRO A 47 3.92 -12.53 -13.04
CA PRO A 47 4.08 -12.23 -11.62
C PRO A 47 5.57 -11.99 -11.28
N LEU A 48 6.11 -10.86 -11.74
CA LEU A 48 7.52 -10.49 -11.58
C LEU A 48 7.76 -9.62 -10.33
N GLY A 49 6.89 -9.71 -9.32
CA GLY A 49 6.98 -8.94 -8.08
C GLY A 49 6.23 -7.61 -8.07
N LEU A 50 6.22 -6.99 -6.88
CA LEU A 50 5.49 -5.74 -6.61
C LEU A 50 6.05 -4.55 -7.40
N GLY A 51 7.37 -4.46 -7.56
CA GLY A 51 7.98 -3.38 -8.34
C GLY A 51 7.53 -3.41 -9.80
N HIS A 52 7.44 -4.61 -10.40
CA HIS A 52 6.87 -4.78 -11.73
C HIS A 52 5.38 -4.40 -11.80
N ALA A 53 4.61 -4.77 -10.77
CA ALA A 53 3.18 -4.42 -10.69
C ALA A 53 2.96 -2.90 -10.64
N VAL A 54 3.76 -2.19 -9.83
CA VAL A 54 3.76 -0.72 -9.79
C VAL A 54 4.16 -0.15 -11.15
N LEU A 55 5.23 -0.66 -11.76
CA LEU A 55 5.70 -0.18 -13.07
C LEU A 55 4.64 -0.32 -14.17
N CYS A 56 3.84 -1.39 -14.16
CA CYS A 56 2.74 -1.56 -15.11
C CYS A 56 1.72 -0.39 -15.05
N ALA A 57 1.61 0.32 -13.93
CA ALA A 57 0.70 1.47 -13.78
C ALA A 57 1.25 2.79 -14.34
N ARG A 58 2.53 2.86 -14.73
CA ARG A 58 3.18 4.08 -15.26
C ARG A 58 2.37 4.80 -16.35
N PRO A 59 1.79 4.13 -17.36
CA PRO A 59 1.05 4.82 -18.43
C PRO A 59 -0.22 5.55 -17.97
N VAL A 60 -0.77 5.16 -16.81
CA VAL A 60 -1.98 5.77 -16.24
C VAL A 60 -1.64 6.86 -15.24
N VAL A 61 -0.60 6.66 -14.43
CA VAL A 61 -0.16 7.64 -13.43
C VAL A 61 0.58 8.82 -14.08
N GLY A 62 1.42 8.55 -15.09
CA GLY A 62 2.27 9.57 -15.70
C GLY A 62 3.31 10.11 -14.71
N ASP A 63 3.46 11.43 -14.69
CA ASP A 63 4.47 12.13 -13.88
C ASP A 63 3.94 12.64 -12.52
N GLU A 64 2.70 12.29 -12.16
CA GLU A 64 2.08 12.69 -10.89
C GLU A 64 2.53 11.80 -9.72
N PRO A 65 2.60 12.35 -8.49
CA PRO A 65 2.77 11.51 -7.30
C PRO A 65 1.53 10.65 -7.06
N PHE A 66 1.74 9.46 -6.51
CA PHE A 66 0.67 8.48 -6.36
C PHE A 66 0.81 7.65 -5.09
N ALA A 67 -0.30 7.07 -4.65
CA ALA A 67 -0.32 6.14 -3.52
C ALA A 67 -0.25 4.69 -4.00
N VAL A 68 0.46 3.85 -3.25
CA VAL A 68 0.40 2.39 -3.39
C VAL A 68 -0.21 1.79 -2.14
N LEU A 69 -1.23 0.96 -2.31
CA LEU A 69 -1.93 0.27 -1.24
C LEU A 69 -1.86 -1.23 -1.49
N LEU A 70 -1.24 -1.97 -0.58
CA LEU A 70 -1.31 -3.42 -0.58
C LEU A 70 -2.62 -3.83 0.13
N ALA A 71 -3.48 -4.55 -0.61
CA ALA A 71 -4.84 -4.85 -0.18
C ALA A 71 -4.91 -5.92 0.94
N ASP A 72 -3.85 -6.69 1.10
CA ASP A 72 -3.63 -7.62 2.21
C ASP A 72 -3.35 -6.89 3.53
N ASP A 73 -2.88 -5.65 3.50
CA ASP A 73 -2.76 -4.81 4.68
C ASP A 73 -4.04 -4.04 4.97
N PHE A 74 -4.84 -4.59 5.88
CA PHE A 74 -5.99 -3.90 6.45
C PHE A 74 -5.50 -3.01 7.60
N MET A 75 -5.78 -1.70 7.52
CA MET A 75 -5.38 -0.73 8.54
C MET A 75 -6.61 -0.01 9.06
N ASP A 76 -6.85 -0.15 10.35
CA ASP A 76 -7.95 0.47 11.06
C ASP A 76 -7.45 1.61 11.96
N VAL A 77 -8.32 2.57 12.23
CA VAL A 77 -8.02 3.74 13.08
C VAL A 77 -9.16 3.98 14.05
N GLU A 78 -8.85 4.60 15.18
CA GLU A 78 -9.88 4.93 16.17
C GLU A 78 -10.94 5.89 15.59
N PRO A 79 -12.20 5.81 16.02
CA PRO A 79 -13.25 6.72 15.57
C PRO A 79 -12.85 8.20 15.70
N GLY A 80 -13.04 8.95 14.61
CA GLY A 80 -12.68 10.37 14.54
C GLY A 80 -11.23 10.65 14.13
N GLN A 81 -10.39 9.63 13.98
CA GLN A 81 -9.07 9.78 13.36
C GLN A 81 -9.16 9.71 11.84
N LYS A 82 -8.23 10.39 11.16
CA LYS A 82 -8.09 10.26 9.71
C LYS A 82 -7.56 8.86 9.36
N PRO A 83 -8.02 8.22 8.27
CA PRO A 83 -7.40 7.00 7.78
C PRO A 83 -5.90 7.19 7.52
N VAL A 84 -5.09 6.14 7.70
CA VAL A 84 -3.61 6.19 7.58
C VAL A 84 -3.15 6.87 6.28
N LEU A 85 -3.76 6.52 5.15
CA LEU A 85 -3.37 7.14 3.88
C LEU A 85 -3.65 8.64 3.83
N ALA A 86 -4.75 9.11 4.43
CA ALA A 86 -5.07 10.53 4.51
C ALA A 86 -4.08 11.28 5.41
N GLN A 87 -3.61 10.65 6.50
CA GLN A 87 -2.53 11.18 7.34
C GLN A 87 -1.25 11.35 6.49
N MET A 88 -0.89 10.34 5.70
CA MET A 88 0.29 10.39 4.83
C MET A 88 0.18 11.45 3.73
N THR A 89 -0.97 11.59 3.08
CA THR A 89 -1.16 12.62 2.04
C THR A 89 -1.08 14.03 2.60
N ASP A 90 -1.56 14.26 3.83
CA ASP A 90 -1.41 15.55 4.52
C ASP A 90 0.07 15.89 4.78
N ILE A 91 0.88 14.87 5.14
CA ILE A 91 2.33 15.03 5.34
C ILE A 91 3.01 15.28 3.98
N TYR A 92 2.64 14.52 2.96
CA TYR A 92 3.17 14.67 1.61
C TYR A 92 2.95 16.08 1.08
N ALA A 93 1.76 16.65 1.27
CA ALA A 93 1.43 18.01 0.84
C ALA A 93 2.33 19.09 1.48
N ARG A 94 2.93 18.81 2.64
CA ARG A 94 3.85 19.72 3.35
C ARG A 94 5.31 19.47 3.01
N GLU A 95 5.71 18.20 2.92
CA GLU A 95 7.12 17.79 2.77
C GLU A 95 7.55 17.59 1.32
N GLY A 96 6.62 17.30 0.40
CA GLY A 96 6.90 17.00 -1.01
C GLY A 96 7.82 15.79 -1.22
N ALA A 97 7.90 14.90 -0.23
CA ALA A 97 8.82 13.78 -0.21
C ALA A 97 8.06 12.46 -0.17
N SER A 98 8.59 11.44 -0.85
CA SER A 98 8.02 10.10 -0.81
C SER A 98 7.93 9.57 0.64
N LEU A 99 6.81 8.95 1.00
CA LEU A 99 6.48 8.47 2.34
C LEU A 99 6.24 6.97 2.36
N LEU A 100 6.81 6.32 3.37
CA LEU A 100 6.60 4.91 3.69
C LEU A 100 5.89 4.81 5.03
N ALA A 101 4.72 4.17 5.09
CA ALA A 101 4.15 3.81 6.39
C ALA A 101 5.01 2.72 7.04
N VAL A 102 5.34 2.90 8.31
CA VAL A 102 6.20 1.97 9.04
C VAL A 102 5.66 1.62 10.42
N GLN A 103 5.97 0.42 10.89
CA GLN A 103 5.73 -0.01 12.28
C GLN A 103 6.90 -0.89 12.76
N ASP A 104 7.09 -0.99 14.07
CA ASP A 104 8.00 -1.98 14.62
C ASP A 104 7.41 -3.39 14.50
N VAL A 105 8.26 -4.34 14.12
CA VAL A 105 7.93 -5.78 14.10
C VAL A 105 8.93 -6.57 14.96
N PRO A 106 8.55 -7.75 15.48
CA PRO A 106 9.51 -8.62 16.15
C PRO A 106 10.70 -8.89 15.24
N ARG A 107 11.92 -8.84 15.79
CA ARG A 107 13.17 -9.01 15.02
C ARG A 107 13.20 -10.30 14.19
N ALA A 108 12.61 -11.38 14.70
CA ALA A 108 12.49 -12.67 14.01
C ALA A 108 11.61 -12.63 12.74
N GLU A 109 10.76 -11.62 12.61
CA GLU A 109 9.83 -11.43 11.49
C GLU A 109 10.39 -10.53 10.40
N THR A 110 11.56 -9.92 10.59
CA THR A 110 12.18 -8.97 9.64
C THR A 110 12.33 -9.51 8.21
N LYS A 111 12.54 -10.82 8.05
CA LYS A 111 12.59 -11.52 6.75
C LYS A 111 11.30 -11.50 5.93
N GLN A 112 10.21 -10.97 6.49
CA GLN A 112 8.90 -10.89 5.82
C GLN A 112 8.64 -9.51 5.21
N TYR A 113 9.46 -8.50 5.54
CA TYR A 113 9.19 -7.11 5.22
C TYR A 113 10.41 -6.40 4.62
N GLY A 114 10.17 -5.29 3.93
CA GLY A 114 11.20 -4.28 3.72
C GLY A 114 11.51 -3.60 5.05
N ILE A 115 12.78 -3.60 5.49
CA ILE A 115 13.19 -3.00 6.76
C ILE A 115 14.01 -1.73 6.47
N VAL A 116 13.63 -0.63 7.12
CA VAL A 116 14.32 0.66 6.98
C VAL A 116 15.26 0.90 8.16
N SER A 117 16.42 1.53 7.91
CA SER A 117 17.08 2.33 8.94
C SER A 117 16.67 3.78 8.75
N ALA A 118 16.38 4.48 9.84
CA ALA A 118 15.93 5.85 9.78
C ALA A 118 16.44 6.64 10.99
N THR A 119 16.46 7.96 10.85
CA THR A 119 16.85 8.91 11.90
C THR A 119 15.70 9.88 12.15
N PRO A 120 15.44 10.28 13.41
CA PRO A 120 14.38 11.24 13.72
C PRO A 120 14.51 12.52 12.89
N TYR A 121 13.38 13.01 12.38
CA TYR A 121 13.30 14.26 11.62
C TYR A 121 12.27 15.22 12.21
N LEU A 122 11.03 14.76 12.37
CA LEU A 122 9.93 15.46 13.03
C LEU A 122 9.17 14.45 13.93
N PRO A 123 8.22 14.89 14.79
CA PRO A 123 7.35 13.96 15.52
C PRO A 123 6.72 12.93 14.56
N ASP A 124 6.87 11.65 14.88
CA ASP A 124 6.38 10.49 14.12
C ASP A 124 6.90 10.35 12.68
N LEU A 125 7.87 11.18 12.29
CA LEU A 125 8.43 11.22 10.95
C LEU A 125 9.96 11.11 11.01
N GLU A 126 10.47 10.07 10.36
CA GLU A 126 11.90 9.76 10.34
C GLU A 126 12.43 9.87 8.90
N ARG A 127 13.67 10.33 8.76
CA ARG A 127 14.35 10.30 7.46
C ARG A 127 14.94 8.91 7.22
N VAL A 128 14.58 8.28 6.11
CA VAL A 128 15.10 6.97 5.73
C VAL A 128 16.55 7.10 5.27
N ASN A 129 17.43 6.27 5.84
CA ASN A 129 18.86 6.22 5.54
C ASN A 129 19.22 5.01 4.67
N ALA A 130 18.55 3.89 4.90
CA ALA A 130 18.64 2.69 4.04
C ALA A 130 17.34 1.90 4.13
N ILE A 131 17.05 1.12 3.10
CA ILE A 131 15.96 0.15 3.06
C ILE A 131 16.50 -1.17 2.49
N VAL A 132 16.09 -2.30 3.06
CA VAL A 132 16.53 -3.64 2.62
C VAL A 132 15.32 -4.56 2.53
N GLU A 133 15.18 -5.27 1.42
CA GLU A 133 14.09 -6.23 1.22
C GLU A 133 14.36 -7.52 1.98
N LYS A 134 13.45 -7.89 2.89
CA LYS A 134 13.41 -9.19 3.58
C LYS A 134 14.76 -9.63 4.17
N PRO A 135 15.47 -8.76 4.93
CA PRO A 135 16.74 -9.14 5.53
C PRO A 135 16.55 -10.23 6.59
N SER A 136 17.60 -11.01 6.84
CA SER A 136 17.59 -11.95 7.96
C SER A 136 17.59 -11.20 9.30
N SER A 137 17.18 -11.86 10.38
CA SER A 137 17.19 -11.27 11.73
C SER A 137 18.57 -10.72 12.14
N GLU A 138 19.65 -11.33 11.66
CA GLU A 138 21.02 -10.97 11.96
C GLU A 138 21.47 -9.75 11.15
N THR A 139 20.97 -9.60 9.93
CA THR A 139 21.39 -8.57 8.96
C THR A 139 20.44 -7.39 8.88
N ALA A 140 19.25 -7.48 9.48
CA ALA A 140 18.26 -6.41 9.46
C ALA A 140 18.82 -5.12 10.08
N PRO A 141 18.69 -3.96 9.39
CA PRO A 141 19.29 -2.72 9.86
C PRO A 141 18.53 -2.13 11.06
N SER A 142 17.28 -2.54 11.29
CA SER A 142 16.46 -2.16 12.45
C SER A 142 15.32 -3.19 12.65
N THR A 143 14.26 -2.82 13.38
CA THR A 143 12.96 -3.53 13.45
C THR A 143 11.83 -2.77 12.76
N LEU A 144 12.13 -1.62 12.13
CA LEU A 144 11.16 -0.73 11.52
C LEU A 144 10.80 -1.25 10.12
N ALA A 145 9.67 -1.93 10.04
CA ALA A 145 9.17 -2.55 8.82
C ALA A 145 8.27 -1.58 8.05
N VAL A 146 8.47 -1.54 6.73
CA VAL A 146 7.56 -0.89 5.79
C VAL A 146 6.32 -1.74 5.65
N VAL A 147 5.16 -1.11 5.78
CA VAL A 147 3.85 -1.72 5.60
C VAL A 147 3.19 -1.17 4.35
N GLY A 148 2.11 -1.80 3.91
CA GLY A 148 1.47 -1.69 2.61
C GLY A 148 0.80 -0.35 2.29
N ARG A 149 1.32 0.78 2.75
CA ARG A 149 0.91 2.13 2.37
C ARG A 149 2.14 2.96 2.01
N TYR A 150 2.13 3.49 0.80
CA TYR A 150 3.18 4.32 0.25
C TYR A 150 2.56 5.55 -0.39
N VAL A 151 3.25 6.68 -0.33
CA VAL A 151 3.02 7.83 -1.21
C VAL A 151 4.34 8.10 -1.92
N LEU A 152 4.39 7.94 -3.24
CA LEU A 152 5.63 7.93 -4.01
C LEU A 152 5.60 9.03 -5.08
N ASN A 153 6.75 9.66 -5.28
CA ASN A 153 7.00 10.50 -6.44
C ASN A 153 7.16 9.62 -7.70
N SER A 154 6.71 10.14 -8.85
CA SER A 154 6.73 9.46 -10.15
C SER A 154 8.11 8.97 -10.60
N LYS A 155 9.20 9.61 -10.15
CA LYS A 155 10.59 9.16 -10.38
C LYS A 155 10.85 7.71 -9.98
N ILE A 156 10.04 7.13 -9.08
CA ILE A 156 10.13 5.71 -8.74
C ILE A 156 10.00 4.81 -9.98
N PHE A 157 9.25 5.23 -11.01
CA PHE A 157 9.11 4.46 -12.24
C PHE A 157 10.43 4.31 -12.98
N ASP A 158 11.22 5.39 -13.08
CA ASP A 158 12.54 5.35 -13.72
C ASP A 158 13.51 4.47 -12.91
N CYS A 159 13.43 4.55 -11.58
CA CYS A 159 14.18 3.65 -10.70
C CYS A 159 13.81 2.18 -10.95
N LEU A 160 12.52 1.87 -11.10
CA LEU A 160 12.04 0.50 -11.34
C LEU A 160 12.40 -0.05 -12.73
N GLU A 161 12.40 0.78 -13.77
CA GLU A 161 12.78 0.35 -15.13
C GLU A 161 14.25 -0.05 -15.24
N GLY A 162 15.12 0.64 -14.49
CA GLY A 162 16.55 0.35 -14.49
C GLY A 162 16.95 -0.88 -13.67
N LEU A 163 16.03 -1.48 -12.92
CA LEU A 163 16.33 -2.57 -12.01
C LEU A 163 16.36 -3.94 -12.69
N GLY A 164 17.31 -4.76 -12.24
CA GLY A 164 17.30 -6.19 -12.47
C GLY A 164 16.38 -6.94 -11.49
N GLN A 165 16.49 -8.26 -11.50
CA GLN A 165 15.82 -9.11 -10.51
C GLN A 165 16.56 -9.04 -9.17
N GLY A 166 15.82 -8.77 -8.10
CA GLY A 166 16.31 -8.71 -6.73
C GLY A 166 15.97 -9.98 -5.94
N ALA A 167 15.55 -9.79 -4.68
CA ALA A 167 15.18 -10.90 -3.80
C ALA A 167 14.08 -11.77 -4.43
N GLY A 168 14.29 -13.10 -4.43
CA GLY A 168 13.34 -14.06 -4.97
C GLY A 168 13.24 -14.11 -6.50
N GLY A 169 14.12 -13.41 -7.23
CA GLY A 169 14.05 -13.36 -8.70
C GLY A 169 13.00 -12.37 -9.24
N GLU A 170 12.51 -11.48 -8.38
CA GLU A 170 11.45 -10.52 -8.66
C GLU A 170 11.99 -9.08 -8.70
N ILE A 171 11.29 -8.18 -9.39
CA ILE A 171 11.53 -6.73 -9.32
C ILE A 171 10.87 -6.22 -8.04
N GLN A 172 11.69 -5.86 -7.06
CA GLN A 172 11.21 -5.44 -5.74
C GLN A 172 11.03 -3.93 -5.67
N LEU A 173 9.90 -3.49 -5.09
CA LEU A 173 9.64 -2.06 -4.88
C LEU A 173 10.66 -1.46 -3.90
N THR A 174 11.09 -2.23 -2.91
CA THR A 174 12.14 -1.85 -1.95
C THR A 174 13.45 -1.46 -2.63
N ASP A 175 13.89 -2.24 -3.63
CA ASP A 175 15.10 -1.92 -4.39
C ASP A 175 14.91 -0.62 -5.19
N GLY A 176 13.70 -0.41 -5.74
CA GLY A 176 13.36 0.83 -6.45
C GLY A 176 13.40 2.05 -5.53
N ILE A 177 12.91 1.90 -4.30
CA ILE A 177 12.96 2.95 -3.28
C ILE A 177 14.42 3.23 -2.87
N ALA A 178 15.26 2.20 -2.76
CA ALA A 178 16.69 2.38 -2.47
C ALA A 178 17.40 3.19 -3.57
N GLU A 179 17.05 3.00 -4.85
CA GLU A 179 17.53 3.86 -5.94
C GLU A 179 16.94 5.27 -5.89
N LEU A 180 15.64 5.41 -5.59
CA LEU A 180 14.97 6.71 -5.44
C LEU A 180 15.62 7.57 -4.35
N MET A 181 16.04 6.95 -3.25
CA MET A 181 16.73 7.61 -2.14
C MET A 181 18.06 8.27 -2.53
N LYS A 182 18.67 7.87 -3.67
CA LYS A 182 19.88 8.53 -4.20
C LYS A 182 19.55 9.85 -4.91
N LEU A 183 18.31 10.02 -5.35
CA LEU A 183 17.83 11.16 -6.12
C LEU A 183 17.11 12.19 -5.24
N GLU A 184 16.42 11.71 -4.20
CA GLU A 184 15.62 12.55 -3.31
C GLU A 184 15.50 11.95 -1.90
N ARG A 185 15.00 12.76 -0.97
CA ARG A 185 14.74 12.26 0.39
C ARG A 185 13.46 11.42 0.40
N VAL A 186 13.50 10.33 1.17
CA VAL A 186 12.35 9.48 1.50
C VAL A 186 12.14 9.51 3.01
N LEU A 187 10.89 9.57 3.44
CA LEU A 187 10.50 9.67 4.84
C LEU A 187 9.73 8.42 5.27
N ALA A 188 10.00 7.95 6.48
CA ALA A 188 9.26 6.89 7.13
C ALA A 188 8.29 7.51 8.15
N TYR A 189 7.00 7.20 8.01
CA TYR A 189 5.95 7.70 8.87
C TYR A 189 5.44 6.60 9.80
N ARG A 190 5.59 6.81 11.11
CA ARG A 190 4.97 5.98 12.14
C ARG A 190 3.50 6.37 12.24
N TYR A 191 2.67 5.65 11.52
CA TYR A 191 1.25 5.98 11.41
C TYR A 191 0.50 5.74 12.72
N ALA A 192 -0.55 6.51 12.92
CA ALA A 192 -1.52 6.27 13.98
C ALA A 192 -2.62 5.34 13.45
N GLY A 193 -2.59 4.07 13.87
CA GLY A 193 -3.57 3.06 13.50
C GLY A 193 -3.11 1.65 13.86
N GLN A 194 -4.01 0.69 13.68
CA GLN A 194 -3.74 -0.74 13.88
C GLN A 194 -3.72 -1.46 12.54
N ARG A 195 -2.65 -2.21 12.26
CA ARG A 195 -2.55 -3.07 11.07
C ARG A 195 -2.97 -4.50 11.39
N TYR A 196 -3.66 -5.10 10.43
CA TYR A 196 -3.97 -6.51 10.35
C TYR A 196 -3.47 -7.05 9.01
N ASP A 197 -2.58 -8.04 9.06
CA ASP A 197 -2.06 -8.75 7.89
C ASP A 197 -3.05 -9.83 7.44
N CYS A 198 -3.93 -9.46 6.50
CA CYS A 198 -4.92 -10.36 5.91
C CYS A 198 -4.32 -11.30 4.84
N GLY A 199 -3.03 -11.16 4.51
CA GLY A 199 -2.29 -12.15 3.71
C GLY A 199 -2.02 -13.43 4.50
N SER A 200 -1.94 -13.31 5.84
CA SER A 200 -1.85 -14.45 6.74
C SER A 200 -3.23 -14.96 7.20
N LYS A 201 -3.40 -16.29 7.32
CA LYS A 201 -4.65 -16.89 7.84
C LYS A 201 -5.01 -16.36 9.23
N LEU A 202 -4.02 -16.21 10.11
CA LEU A 202 -4.23 -15.73 11.47
C LEU A 202 -4.61 -14.25 11.49
N GLY A 203 -3.94 -13.40 10.70
CA GLY A 203 -4.26 -11.98 10.64
C GLY A 203 -5.62 -11.71 10.01
N TYR A 204 -6.02 -12.47 8.99
CA TYR A 204 -7.38 -12.43 8.45
C TYR A 204 -8.45 -12.74 9.52
N LEU A 205 -8.25 -13.79 10.32
CA LEU A 205 -9.18 -14.12 11.42
C LEU A 205 -9.21 -13.03 12.50
N LYS A 206 -8.05 -12.46 12.85
CA LYS A 206 -7.98 -11.35 13.82
C LYS A 206 -8.73 -10.12 13.32
N ALA A 207 -8.60 -9.78 12.03
CA ALA A 207 -9.34 -8.69 11.41
C ALA A 207 -10.85 -8.95 11.48
N GLY A 208 -11.29 -10.17 11.15
CA GLY A 208 -12.70 -10.54 11.21
C GLY A 208 -13.31 -10.44 12.61
N VAL A 209 -12.55 -10.79 13.66
CA VAL A 209 -12.99 -10.64 15.06
C VAL A 209 -12.97 -9.19 15.52
N ALA A 210 -12.06 -8.36 15.01
CA ALA A 210 -12.00 -6.94 15.38
C ALA A 210 -13.14 -6.13 14.74
N MET A 211 -13.56 -6.52 13.52
CA MET A 211 -14.56 -5.79 12.72
C MET A 211 -15.99 -6.33 12.87
N GLY A 212 -16.15 -7.53 13.45
CA GLY A 212 -17.45 -8.19 13.65
C GLY A 212 -18.00 -7.97 15.05
#